data_AF-A0A352SPE5-F1
#
_entry.id   AF-A0A352SPE5-F1
#
_cell.length_a   1.000
_cell.length_b   1.000
_cell.length_c   1.000
_cell.angle_alpha   90.00
_cell.angle_beta   90.00
_cell.angle_gamma   90.00
#
_symmetry.space_group_name_H-M   'P 1'
#
loop_
_entity.id
_entity.type
_entity.pdbx_description
1 polymer ?
#
loop_
_entity_poly.entity_id
_entity_poly.type
_entity_poly.pdbx_seq_one_letter_code
_entity_poly.pdbx_strand_id
1 'polypeptide(L)'
;GMSERGMGAAVGQVPEYIEMVTRWCKDKTRMPVIVKLTPNITDVRYPARAAKAGGADAVSLINTISSIISVDLDQFAPEPTIDGKGTHGGYCGPAVKPIALNMVASIARDAETAGLPISGIGGVTTWRDAAEFLTLGAKNVQVCTAAMTYGFKIIEELVEGLEQWMDNAGHPDLDSIHGRALPNVTEWQYLNLNYTAKARIDQDSCIKCGRCHIACEDTSHQAITNMVDGERRFEVIDEECVGCNLCVNVCPVESCITMEKLPAGDLDKRTGKDVSPDYGNWTMHPNNPMRDAAE
;
A
#
# COMPACT_ATOMS: atom_id res chain seq x y z
N GLY A 1 31.29 5.87 -16.65
CA GLY A 1 30.05 5.17 -17.08
C GLY A 1 28.85 5.70 -16.30
N MET A 2 27.60 5.53 -16.75
CA MET A 2 26.42 6.10 -16.03
C MET A 2 26.27 5.63 -14.58
N SER A 3 26.84 4.47 -14.21
CA SER A 3 26.95 3.99 -12.82
C SER A 3 27.65 5.01 -11.89
N GLU A 4 28.56 5.83 -12.42
CA GLU A 4 29.31 6.86 -11.70
C GLU A 4 28.53 8.18 -11.54
N ARG A 5 27.37 8.34 -12.19
CA ARG A 5 26.51 9.53 -12.09
C ARG A 5 25.33 9.37 -11.13
N GLY A 6 25.10 8.19 -10.56
CA GLY A 6 23.97 7.96 -9.64
C GLY A 6 23.62 6.50 -9.35
N MET A 7 24.60 5.58 -9.40
CA MET A 7 24.39 4.13 -9.25
C MET A 7 23.40 3.52 -10.25
N GLY A 8 23.07 2.22 -10.12
CA GLY A 8 22.19 1.50 -11.05
C GLY A 8 20.78 2.09 -11.18
N ALA A 9 20.29 2.82 -10.17
CA ALA A 9 18.98 3.47 -10.21
C ALA A 9 18.90 4.57 -11.29
N ALA A 10 20.00 5.26 -11.59
CA ALA A 10 20.03 6.28 -12.64
C ALA A 10 19.69 5.72 -14.03
N VAL A 11 20.10 4.49 -14.33
CA VAL A 11 19.69 3.78 -15.56
C VAL A 11 18.23 3.36 -15.49
N GLY A 12 17.79 2.90 -14.30
CA GLY A 12 16.42 2.45 -14.05
C GLY A 12 15.35 3.55 -14.05
N GLN A 13 15.74 4.82 -14.18
CA GLN A 13 14.82 5.96 -14.29
C GLN A 13 14.53 6.37 -15.74
N VAL A 14 15.26 5.81 -16.71
CA VAL A 14 15.13 6.15 -18.14
C VAL A 14 14.61 4.91 -18.88
N PRO A 15 13.31 4.85 -19.21
CA PRO A 15 12.70 3.68 -19.86
C PRO A 15 13.45 3.24 -21.12
N GLU A 16 13.92 4.17 -21.94
CA GLU A 16 14.67 3.88 -23.17
C GLU A 16 15.98 3.11 -22.88
N TYR A 17 16.65 3.43 -21.77
CA TYR A 17 17.85 2.70 -21.37
C TYR A 17 17.53 1.33 -20.82
N ILE A 18 16.40 1.16 -20.12
CA ILE A 18 15.93 -0.14 -19.64
C ILE A 18 15.65 -1.05 -20.82
N GLU A 19 14.90 -0.59 -21.83
CA GLU A 19 14.61 -1.36 -23.03
C GLU A 19 15.89 -1.80 -23.75
N MET A 20 16.80 -0.84 -23.98
CA MET A 20 18.06 -1.07 -24.67
C MET A 20 18.95 -2.10 -23.94
N VAL A 21 19.15 -1.93 -22.63
CA VAL A 21 19.97 -2.84 -21.82
C VAL A 21 19.32 -4.22 -21.73
N THR A 22 18.01 -4.29 -21.56
CA THR A 22 17.27 -5.56 -21.53
C THR A 22 17.45 -6.33 -22.83
N ARG A 23 17.30 -5.65 -23.97
CA ARG A 23 17.51 -6.24 -25.30
C ARG A 23 18.93 -6.78 -25.45
N TRP A 24 19.93 -6.01 -25.04
CA TRP A 24 21.32 -6.48 -25.06
C TRP A 24 21.56 -7.71 -24.18
N CYS A 25 20.94 -7.79 -23.00
CA CYS A 25 21.01 -8.99 -22.17
C CYS A 25 20.37 -10.19 -22.88
N LYS A 26 19.16 -10.03 -23.43
CA LYS A 26 18.43 -11.09 -24.14
C LYS A 26 19.15 -11.57 -25.40
N ASP A 27 19.84 -10.69 -26.11
CA ASP A 27 20.66 -11.06 -27.28
C ASP A 27 21.86 -11.95 -26.91
N LYS A 28 22.28 -11.95 -25.64
CA LYS A 28 23.46 -12.69 -25.18
C LYS A 28 23.15 -13.96 -24.41
N THR A 29 21.90 -14.20 -24.02
CA THR A 29 21.54 -15.40 -23.27
C THR A 29 20.15 -15.91 -23.60
N ARG A 30 19.99 -17.24 -23.52
CA ARG A 30 18.69 -17.92 -23.57
C ARG A 30 18.06 -18.09 -22.18
N MET A 31 18.82 -17.81 -21.12
CA MET A 31 18.31 -17.88 -19.74
C MET A 31 17.29 -16.75 -19.50
N PRO A 32 16.34 -16.94 -18.58
CA PRO A 32 15.43 -15.87 -18.19
C PRO A 32 16.17 -14.64 -17.65
N VAL A 33 15.73 -13.45 -18.07
CA VAL A 33 16.22 -12.15 -17.61
C VAL A 33 15.11 -11.46 -16.84
N ILE A 34 15.37 -11.21 -15.55
CA ILE A 34 14.47 -10.47 -14.66
C ILE A 34 15.03 -9.06 -14.47
N VAL A 35 14.29 -8.03 -14.87
CA VAL A 35 14.72 -6.64 -14.72
C VAL A 35 14.28 -6.11 -13.34
N LYS A 36 15.23 -5.68 -12.50
CA LYS A 36 14.93 -5.11 -11.18
C LYS A 36 14.63 -3.61 -11.29
N LEU A 37 13.39 -3.22 -11.01
CA LEU A 37 12.93 -1.84 -11.16
C LEU A 37 13.18 -1.02 -9.89
N THR A 38 13.56 0.25 -10.07
CA THR A 38 13.72 1.21 -8.97
C THR A 38 12.38 1.88 -8.64
N PRO A 39 12.07 2.15 -7.36
CA PRO A 39 10.89 2.92 -6.97
C PRO A 39 11.09 4.43 -7.11
N ASN A 40 12.32 4.89 -7.39
CA ASN A 40 12.66 6.32 -7.43
C ASN A 40 12.25 6.94 -8.77
N ILE A 41 10.98 6.80 -9.14
CA ILE A 41 10.41 7.21 -10.43
C ILE A 41 8.99 7.73 -10.21
N THR A 42 8.52 8.61 -11.09
CA THR A 42 7.15 9.15 -11.03
C THR A 42 6.10 8.06 -11.28
N ASP A 43 6.34 7.18 -12.25
CA ASP A 43 5.42 6.10 -12.61
C ASP A 43 6.21 4.85 -12.98
N VAL A 44 6.03 3.80 -12.18
CA VAL A 44 6.74 2.52 -12.32
C VAL A 44 6.29 1.73 -13.56
N ARG A 45 5.14 2.07 -14.16
CA ARG A 45 4.62 1.41 -15.36
C ARG A 45 5.53 1.66 -16.56
N TYR A 46 6.07 2.87 -16.74
CA TYR A 46 6.94 3.15 -17.90
C TYR A 46 8.21 2.29 -17.91
N PRO A 47 8.99 2.17 -16.81
CA PRO A 47 10.08 1.21 -16.71
C PRO A 47 9.65 -0.25 -16.98
N ALA A 48 8.48 -0.67 -16.48
CA ALA A 48 8.00 -2.03 -16.65
C ALA A 48 7.62 -2.35 -18.10
N ARG A 49 6.93 -1.42 -18.78
CA ARG A 49 6.62 -1.50 -20.22
C ARG A 49 7.88 -1.58 -21.05
N ALA A 50 8.88 -0.74 -20.75
CA ALA A 50 10.17 -0.76 -21.42
C ALA A 50 10.96 -2.06 -21.20
N ALA A 51 10.95 -2.61 -19.97
CA ALA A 51 11.54 -3.91 -19.70
C ALA A 51 10.87 -5.01 -20.55
N LYS A 52 9.53 -5.02 -20.63
CA LYS A 52 8.79 -5.95 -21.49
C LYS A 52 9.12 -5.75 -22.98
N ALA A 53 9.16 -4.52 -23.47
CA ALA A 53 9.52 -4.19 -24.85
C ALA A 53 10.96 -4.61 -25.21
N GLY A 54 11.86 -4.60 -24.23
CA GLY A 54 13.22 -5.11 -24.34
C GLY A 54 13.32 -6.64 -24.33
N GLY A 55 12.22 -7.35 -24.06
CA GLY A 55 12.15 -8.80 -24.02
C GLY A 55 12.43 -9.43 -22.66
N ALA A 56 12.28 -8.68 -21.56
CA ALA A 56 12.39 -9.23 -20.21
C ALA A 56 11.38 -10.37 -20.00
N ASP A 57 11.82 -11.44 -19.33
CA ASP A 57 10.96 -12.58 -19.01
C ASP A 57 10.15 -12.33 -17.73
N ALA A 58 10.59 -11.38 -16.91
CA ALA A 58 9.87 -10.90 -15.72
C ALA A 58 10.43 -9.55 -15.27
N VAL A 59 9.70 -8.88 -14.38
CA VAL A 59 10.22 -7.76 -13.60
C VAL A 59 10.24 -8.12 -12.13
N SER A 60 11.16 -7.51 -11.40
CA SER A 60 11.17 -7.60 -9.94
C SER A 60 11.18 -6.20 -9.33
N LEU A 61 10.40 -5.98 -8.27
CA LEU A 61 10.26 -4.65 -7.68
C LEU A 61 9.73 -4.68 -6.25
N ILE A 62 10.10 -3.74 -5.40
CA ILE A 62 10.96 -2.56 -5.69
C ILE A 62 12.42 -2.73 -5.27
N ASN A 63 13.34 -2.03 -5.92
CA ASN A 63 14.64 -1.73 -5.30
C ASN A 63 14.45 -0.78 -4.10
N THR A 64 15.54 -0.38 -3.43
CA THR A 64 15.48 0.52 -2.28
C THR A 64 15.02 1.94 -2.66
N ILE A 65 14.41 2.62 -1.69
CA ILE A 65 13.96 4.01 -1.82
C ILE A 65 15.11 4.94 -1.44
N SER A 66 15.43 5.93 -2.26
CA SER A 66 16.45 6.93 -1.95
C SER A 66 16.01 7.76 -0.74
N SER A 67 16.79 7.77 0.34
CA SER A 67 16.40 8.47 1.58
C SER A 67 17.59 8.88 2.44
N ILE A 68 17.37 9.91 3.26
CA ILE A 68 18.18 10.22 4.45
C ILE A 68 17.36 9.74 5.65
N ILE A 69 17.95 8.89 6.50
CA ILE A 69 17.23 8.25 7.61
C ILE A 69 17.30 9.04 8.91
N SER A 70 18.41 9.75 9.13
CA SER A 70 18.64 10.60 10.30
C SER A 70 19.79 11.58 9.99
N VAL A 71 19.94 12.56 10.88
CA VAL A 71 21.03 13.54 10.85
C VAL A 71 21.69 13.50 12.23
N ASP A 72 23.01 13.31 12.24
CA ASP A 72 23.83 13.56 13.41
C ASP A 72 23.79 15.07 13.68
N LEU A 73 23.21 15.47 14.81
CA LEU A 73 22.99 16.88 15.17
C LEU A 73 24.24 17.55 15.74
N ASP A 74 25.27 16.79 16.11
CA ASP A 74 26.56 17.35 16.52
C ASP A 74 27.42 17.67 15.28
N GLN A 75 27.37 16.81 14.26
CA GLN A 75 28.12 16.99 13.01
C GLN A 75 27.34 17.73 11.91
N PHE A 76 26.02 17.88 12.08
CA PHE A 76 25.09 18.38 11.06
C PHE A 76 25.22 17.61 9.72
N ALA A 77 25.36 16.28 9.80
CA ALA A 77 25.58 15.41 8.64
C ALA A 77 24.59 14.23 8.63
N PRO A 78 24.15 13.74 7.46
CA PRO A 78 23.32 12.54 7.37
C PRO A 78 24.03 11.31 7.96
N GLU A 79 23.28 10.43 8.61
CA GLU A 79 23.82 9.15 9.09
C GLU A 79 23.51 7.98 8.12
N PRO A 80 24.44 7.02 7.95
CA PRO A 80 25.80 6.99 8.53
C PRO A 80 26.74 8.02 7.87
N THR A 81 27.71 8.50 8.63
CA THR A 81 28.73 9.45 8.16
C THR A 81 30.05 8.76 7.77
N ILE A 82 30.75 9.32 6.78
CA ILE A 82 32.11 8.99 6.37
C ILE A 82 32.87 10.31 6.31
N ASP A 83 33.88 10.47 7.17
CA ASP A 83 34.71 11.69 7.24
C ASP A 83 33.88 13.00 7.36
N GLY A 84 32.88 12.98 8.26
CA GLY A 84 31.99 14.13 8.49
C GLY A 84 31.01 14.44 7.36
N LYS A 85 30.85 13.53 6.38
CA LYS A 85 29.90 13.65 5.27
C LYS A 85 28.97 12.44 5.23
N GLY A 86 27.71 12.66 4.90
CA GLY A 86 26.73 11.62 4.61
C GLY A 86 26.11 11.83 3.25
N THR A 87 25.50 10.79 2.70
CA THR A 87 24.71 10.86 1.46
C THR A 87 23.40 10.09 1.65
N HIS A 88 22.45 10.27 0.73
CA HIS A 88 21.26 9.43 0.69
C HIS A 88 21.65 7.96 0.48
N GLY A 89 20.97 7.09 1.22
CA GLY A 89 21.10 5.64 1.08
C GLY A 89 19.85 5.02 0.47
N GLY A 90 19.87 3.70 0.37
CA GLY A 90 18.68 2.92 0.03
C GLY A 90 17.91 2.49 1.28
N TYR A 91 16.75 3.08 1.50
CA TYR A 91 15.83 2.70 2.56
C TYR A 91 15.01 1.46 2.17
N CYS A 92 14.85 0.55 3.14
CA CYS A 92 14.20 -0.74 2.99
C CYS A 92 13.54 -1.16 4.32
N GLY A 93 13.00 -2.38 4.37
CA GLY A 93 12.28 -2.88 5.54
C GLY A 93 10.78 -2.55 5.53
N PRO A 94 10.06 -2.80 6.63
CA PRO A 94 8.59 -2.74 6.68
C PRO A 94 7.99 -1.43 6.18
N ALA A 95 8.67 -0.32 6.44
CA ALA A 95 8.22 1.02 6.06
C ALA A 95 8.04 1.20 4.55
N VAL A 96 8.73 0.41 3.71
CA VAL A 96 8.58 0.50 2.25
C VAL A 96 7.46 -0.39 1.69
N LYS A 97 6.86 -1.28 2.51
CA LYS A 97 5.84 -2.24 2.06
C LYS A 97 4.67 -1.58 1.34
N PRO A 98 4.02 -0.52 1.87
CA PRO A 98 2.86 0.08 1.20
C PRO A 98 3.18 0.63 -0.19
N ILE A 99 4.40 1.16 -0.37
CA ILE A 99 4.88 1.68 -1.66
C ILE A 99 5.11 0.53 -2.64
N ALA A 100 5.73 -0.56 -2.18
CA ALA A 100 5.97 -1.74 -2.99
C ALA A 100 4.65 -2.41 -3.45
N LEU A 101 3.68 -2.58 -2.56
CA LEU A 101 2.36 -3.14 -2.88
C LEU A 101 1.63 -2.29 -3.94
N ASN A 102 1.64 -0.97 -3.78
CA ASN A 102 1.04 -0.04 -4.75
C ASN A 102 1.69 -0.18 -6.15
N MET A 103 3.02 -0.26 -6.21
CA MET A 103 3.74 -0.38 -7.48
C MET A 103 3.53 -1.75 -8.14
N VAL A 104 3.47 -2.84 -7.36
CA VAL A 104 3.11 -4.17 -7.85
C VAL A 104 1.72 -4.17 -8.46
N ALA A 105 0.72 -3.64 -7.74
CA ALA A 105 -0.65 -3.53 -8.25
C ALA A 105 -0.74 -2.64 -9.50
N SER A 106 0.06 -1.57 -9.57
CA SER A 106 0.09 -0.67 -10.73
C SER A 106 0.58 -1.36 -12.00
N ILE A 107 1.63 -2.18 -11.91
CA ILE A 107 2.12 -2.97 -13.06
C ILE A 107 1.16 -4.12 -13.37
N ALA A 108 0.63 -4.79 -12.36
CA ALA A 108 -0.26 -5.94 -12.56
C ALA A 108 -1.58 -5.57 -13.26
N ARG A 109 -2.09 -4.34 -13.04
CA ARG A 109 -3.29 -3.82 -13.71
C ARG A 109 -3.03 -3.17 -15.07
N ASP A 110 -1.78 -2.86 -15.39
CA ASP A 110 -1.45 -2.15 -16.61
C ASP A 110 -1.54 -3.06 -17.84
N ALA A 111 -2.35 -2.65 -18.82
CA ALA A 111 -2.66 -3.46 -20.00
C ALA A 111 -1.40 -3.72 -20.85
N GLU A 112 -0.48 -2.75 -20.92
CA GLU A 112 0.75 -2.88 -21.69
C GLU A 112 1.72 -3.89 -21.06
N THR A 113 1.66 -4.10 -19.75
CA THR A 113 2.46 -5.10 -19.02
C THR A 113 1.72 -6.42 -18.79
N ALA A 114 0.51 -6.59 -19.35
CA ALA A 114 -0.25 -7.84 -19.23
C ALA A 114 0.58 -9.07 -19.60
N GLY A 115 0.54 -10.12 -18.77
CA GLY A 115 1.30 -11.35 -18.95
C GLY A 115 2.78 -11.28 -18.55
N LEU A 116 3.31 -10.13 -18.12
CA LEU A 116 4.66 -10.01 -17.58
C LEU A 116 4.69 -10.49 -16.12
N PRO A 117 5.41 -11.56 -15.77
CA PRO A 117 5.52 -12.02 -14.40
C PRO A 117 6.18 -10.97 -13.49
N ILE A 118 5.66 -10.85 -12.27
CA ILE A 118 6.15 -9.91 -11.26
C ILE A 118 6.74 -10.67 -10.08
N SER A 119 7.97 -10.34 -9.70
CA SER A 119 8.62 -10.81 -8.47
C SER A 119 8.63 -9.68 -7.44
N GLY A 120 7.72 -9.75 -6.47
CA GLY A 120 7.49 -8.70 -5.47
C GLY A 120 8.57 -8.69 -4.38
N ILE A 121 8.99 -7.51 -3.94
CA ILE A 121 9.92 -7.30 -2.83
C ILE A 121 9.63 -5.93 -2.18
N GLY A 122 9.85 -5.85 -0.88
CA GLY A 122 9.81 -4.58 -0.14
C GLY A 122 9.04 -4.73 1.17
N GLY A 123 9.76 -4.79 2.29
CA GLY A 123 9.15 -4.80 3.62
C GLY A 123 8.37 -6.06 3.99
N VAL A 124 8.61 -7.19 3.33
CA VAL A 124 8.02 -8.49 3.68
C VAL A 124 8.68 -9.00 4.95
N THR A 125 7.88 -9.17 6.01
CA THR A 125 8.34 -9.66 7.32
C THR A 125 7.51 -10.82 7.86
N THR A 126 6.28 -10.99 7.40
CA THR A 126 5.35 -12.02 7.84
C THR A 126 4.69 -12.72 6.65
N TRP A 127 4.08 -13.87 6.87
CA TRP A 127 3.37 -14.61 5.81
C TRP A 127 2.20 -13.78 5.24
N ARG A 128 1.59 -12.92 6.06
CA ARG A 128 0.52 -12.00 5.63
C ARG A 128 1.03 -11.01 4.61
N ASP A 129 2.22 -10.45 4.84
CA ASP A 129 2.86 -9.55 3.87
C ASP A 129 3.08 -10.29 2.54
N ALA A 130 3.57 -11.54 2.57
CA ALA A 130 3.76 -12.33 1.35
C ALA A 130 2.43 -12.59 0.61
N ALA A 131 1.36 -12.94 1.33
CA ALA A 131 0.02 -13.12 0.76
C ALA A 131 -0.51 -11.83 0.11
N GLU A 132 -0.28 -10.66 0.71
CA GLU A 132 -0.65 -9.36 0.13
C GLU A 132 0.03 -9.13 -1.24
N PHE A 133 1.33 -9.43 -1.37
CA PHE A 133 2.03 -9.32 -2.66
C PHE A 133 1.47 -10.29 -3.71
N LEU A 134 1.21 -11.54 -3.33
CA LEU A 134 0.70 -12.58 -4.24
C LEU A 134 -0.70 -12.23 -4.75
N THR A 135 -1.59 -11.81 -3.84
CA THR A 135 -2.96 -11.40 -4.18
C THR A 135 -3.03 -10.11 -4.99
N LEU A 136 -2.01 -9.24 -4.91
CA LEU A 136 -1.84 -8.06 -5.77
C LEU A 136 -1.10 -8.34 -7.09
N GLY A 137 -0.86 -9.61 -7.43
CA GLY A 137 -0.39 -10.00 -8.76
C GLY A 137 1.09 -10.36 -8.86
N ALA A 138 1.85 -10.36 -7.76
CA ALA A 138 3.18 -10.96 -7.77
C ALA A 138 3.07 -12.50 -7.91
N LYS A 139 3.94 -13.11 -8.72
CA LYS A 139 4.05 -14.57 -8.85
C LYS A 139 4.99 -15.20 -7.81
N ASN A 140 5.91 -14.41 -7.25
CA ASN A 140 6.71 -14.81 -6.10
C ASN A 140 7.10 -13.57 -5.27
N VAL A 141 7.67 -13.82 -4.10
CA VAL A 141 8.05 -12.79 -3.13
C VAL A 141 9.51 -12.97 -2.74
N GLN A 142 10.27 -11.87 -2.69
CA GLN A 142 11.66 -11.85 -2.23
C GLN A 142 11.73 -11.20 -0.85
N VAL A 143 12.67 -11.68 -0.03
CA VAL A 143 12.87 -11.22 1.36
C VAL A 143 14.34 -10.84 1.54
N CYS A 144 14.59 -9.67 2.14
CA CYS A 144 15.94 -9.16 2.38
C CYS A 144 16.11 -8.74 3.84
N THR A 145 15.54 -7.59 4.23
CA THR A 145 15.68 -7.02 5.59
C THR A 145 15.30 -8.01 6.68
N ALA A 146 14.18 -8.73 6.52
CA ALA A 146 13.74 -9.69 7.53
C ALA A 146 14.74 -10.86 7.70
N ALA A 147 15.32 -11.37 6.61
CA ALA A 147 16.37 -12.39 6.68
C ALA A 147 17.67 -11.85 7.31
N MET A 148 18.02 -10.58 7.06
CA MET A 148 19.18 -9.93 7.69
C MET A 148 18.96 -9.71 9.20
N THR A 149 17.73 -9.40 9.61
CA THR A 149 17.40 -9.08 11.01
C THR A 149 17.14 -10.34 11.86
N TYR A 150 16.48 -11.35 11.30
CA TYR A 150 15.99 -12.51 12.04
C TYR A 150 16.67 -13.84 11.63
N GLY A 151 17.58 -13.81 10.65
CA GLY A 151 18.24 -14.99 10.10
C GLY A 151 17.39 -15.74 9.08
N PHE A 152 17.97 -16.73 8.39
CA PHE A 152 17.30 -17.45 7.30
C PHE A 152 16.09 -18.30 7.74
N LYS A 153 15.99 -18.62 9.04
CA LYS A 153 14.86 -19.41 9.58
C LYS A 153 13.51 -18.72 9.41
N ILE A 154 13.47 -17.39 9.31
CA ILE A 154 12.22 -16.65 9.02
C ILE A 154 11.53 -17.12 7.74
N ILE A 155 12.27 -17.68 6.79
CA ILE A 155 11.70 -18.23 5.55
C ILE A 155 10.82 -19.46 5.85
N GLU A 156 11.17 -20.28 6.84
CA GLU A 156 10.34 -21.41 7.28
C GLU A 156 9.01 -20.89 7.84
N GLU A 157 9.05 -19.90 8.73
CA GLU A 157 7.85 -19.29 9.33
C GLU A 157 6.93 -18.62 8.29
N LEU A 158 7.53 -17.99 7.27
CA LEU A 158 6.81 -17.39 6.15
C LEU A 158 6.06 -18.44 5.32
N VAL A 159 6.71 -19.58 5.04
CA VAL A 159 6.13 -20.69 4.28
C VAL A 159 5.03 -21.36 5.08
N GLU A 160 5.30 -21.78 6.32
CA GLU A 160 4.33 -22.45 7.19
C GLU A 160 3.08 -21.60 7.43
N GLY A 161 3.27 -20.31 7.71
CA GLY A 161 2.14 -19.40 7.92
C GLY A 161 1.29 -19.18 6.66
N LEU A 162 1.91 -19.14 5.48
CA LEU A 162 1.20 -19.00 4.21
C LEU A 162 0.44 -20.28 3.86
N GLU A 163 1.08 -21.45 4.00
CA GLU A 163 0.47 -22.76 3.79
C GLU A 163 -0.74 -22.96 4.72
N GLN A 164 -0.57 -22.71 6.02
CA GLN A 164 -1.64 -22.87 7.00
C GLN A 164 -2.83 -21.94 6.71
N TRP A 165 -2.57 -20.70 6.29
CA TRP A 165 -3.63 -19.78 5.88
C TRP A 165 -4.34 -20.27 4.62
N MET A 166 -3.59 -20.75 3.62
CA MET A 166 -4.16 -21.28 2.38
C MET A 166 -5.02 -22.51 2.64
N ASP A 167 -4.57 -23.46 3.45
CA ASP A 167 -5.33 -24.65 3.83
C ASP A 167 -6.64 -24.28 4.54
N ASN A 168 -6.56 -23.37 5.51
CA ASN A 168 -7.74 -22.90 6.25
C ASN A 168 -8.74 -22.14 5.36
N ALA A 169 -8.25 -21.43 4.35
CA ALA A 169 -9.07 -20.66 3.41
C ALA A 169 -9.53 -21.49 2.20
N GLY A 170 -9.08 -22.75 2.06
CA GLY A 170 -9.42 -23.61 0.93
C GLY A 170 -8.74 -23.22 -0.39
N HIS A 171 -7.48 -22.77 -0.32
CA HIS A 171 -6.66 -22.41 -1.48
C HIS A 171 -5.68 -23.53 -1.83
N PRO A 172 -5.93 -24.33 -2.89
CA PRO A 172 -5.15 -25.53 -3.19
C PRO A 172 -3.74 -25.24 -3.72
N ASP A 173 -3.52 -24.05 -4.28
CA ASP A 173 -2.25 -23.64 -4.86
C ASP A 173 -2.12 -22.10 -4.91
N LEU A 174 -0.93 -21.60 -5.25
CA LEU A 174 -0.67 -20.16 -5.34
C LEU A 174 -1.44 -19.48 -6.49
N ASP A 175 -1.79 -20.21 -7.55
CA ASP A 175 -2.57 -19.65 -8.65
C ASP A 175 -4.00 -19.33 -8.21
N SER A 176 -4.55 -20.08 -7.24
CA SER A 176 -5.86 -19.83 -6.64
C SER A 176 -5.94 -18.53 -5.81
N ILE A 177 -4.81 -17.90 -5.49
CA ILE A 177 -4.75 -16.60 -4.79
C ILE A 177 -4.13 -15.50 -5.63
N HIS A 178 -3.33 -15.84 -6.64
CA HIS A 178 -2.62 -14.90 -7.49
C HIS A 178 -3.57 -13.87 -8.10
N GLY A 179 -3.28 -12.59 -7.84
CA GLY A 179 -4.04 -11.48 -8.42
C GLY A 179 -5.49 -11.33 -7.94
N ARG A 180 -5.96 -12.11 -6.95
CA ARG A 180 -7.36 -12.04 -6.49
C ARG A 180 -7.79 -10.71 -5.89
N ALA A 181 -6.85 -9.88 -5.44
CA ALA A 181 -7.14 -8.53 -4.99
C ALA A 181 -7.24 -7.52 -6.14
N LEU A 182 -6.68 -7.81 -7.34
CA LEU A 182 -6.59 -6.86 -8.45
C LEU A 182 -7.95 -6.29 -8.91
N PRO A 183 -9.04 -7.08 -9.05
CA PRO A 183 -10.35 -6.54 -9.42
C PRO A 183 -10.90 -5.53 -8.41
N ASN A 184 -10.41 -5.55 -7.17
CA ASN A 184 -10.84 -4.65 -6.09
C ASN A 184 -9.91 -3.43 -5.94
N VAL A 185 -8.85 -3.32 -6.72
CA VAL A 185 -8.03 -2.10 -6.77
C VAL A 185 -8.56 -1.22 -7.90
N THR A 186 -9.06 -0.04 -7.55
CA THR A 186 -9.64 0.92 -8.51
C THR A 186 -9.14 2.33 -8.26
N GLU A 187 -9.36 3.21 -9.24
CA GLU A 187 -9.08 4.63 -9.08
C GLU A 187 -10.14 5.28 -8.18
N TRP A 188 -9.74 6.30 -7.41
CA TRP A 188 -10.61 6.96 -6.43
C TRP A 188 -11.97 7.37 -7.00
N GLN A 189 -11.99 7.87 -8.24
CA GLN A 189 -13.21 8.37 -8.88
C GLN A 189 -14.29 7.29 -9.10
N TYR A 190 -13.92 6.01 -9.01
CA TYR A 190 -14.83 4.87 -9.15
C TYR A 190 -15.19 4.23 -7.79
N LEU A 191 -14.75 4.81 -6.67
CA LEU A 191 -15.23 4.36 -5.36
C LEU A 191 -16.70 4.74 -5.16
N ASN A 192 -17.44 3.89 -4.46
CA ASN A 192 -18.85 4.15 -4.15
C ASN A 192 -18.98 5.25 -3.10
N LEU A 193 -19.27 6.47 -3.54
CA LEU A 193 -19.50 7.65 -2.69
C LEU A 193 -20.82 7.57 -1.90
N ASN A 194 -21.73 6.67 -2.28
CA ASN A 194 -22.96 6.42 -1.51
C ASN A 194 -22.72 5.45 -0.34
N TYR A 195 -21.54 4.83 -0.25
CA TYR A 195 -21.19 3.99 0.89
C TYR A 195 -21.02 4.86 2.15
N THR A 196 -21.89 4.65 3.14
CA THR A 196 -21.82 5.37 4.41
C THR A 196 -21.48 4.41 5.54
N ALA A 197 -20.52 4.80 6.38
CA ALA A 197 -20.18 4.08 7.60
C ALA A 197 -19.96 5.05 8.77
N LYS A 198 -20.20 4.57 9.98
CA LYS A 198 -20.02 5.33 11.22
C LYS A 198 -19.07 4.58 12.14
N ALA A 199 -18.27 5.33 12.88
CA ALA A 199 -17.44 4.73 13.90
C ALA A 199 -18.32 4.23 15.05
N ARG A 200 -17.94 3.11 15.66
CA ARG A 200 -18.47 2.64 16.94
C ARG A 200 -17.34 2.33 17.89
N ILE A 201 -17.53 2.70 19.14
CA ILE A 201 -16.55 2.48 20.21
C ILE A 201 -17.15 1.43 21.14
N ASP A 202 -16.50 0.28 21.22
CA ASP A 202 -16.80 -0.73 22.22
C ASP A 202 -16.35 -0.22 23.60
N GLN A 203 -17.33 0.03 24.47
CA GLN A 203 -17.09 0.60 25.80
C GLN A 203 -16.44 -0.42 26.76
N ASP A 204 -16.57 -1.72 26.51
CA ASP A 204 -16.01 -2.76 27.38
C ASP A 204 -14.49 -2.89 27.15
N SER A 205 -14.02 -2.73 25.90
CA SER A 205 -12.59 -2.71 25.57
C SER A 205 -11.95 -1.33 25.73
N CYS A 206 -12.74 -0.26 25.83
CA CYS A 206 -12.23 1.11 25.91
C CYS A 206 -11.44 1.36 27.20
N ILE A 207 -10.12 1.57 27.07
CA ILE A 207 -9.23 1.96 28.18
C ILE A 207 -9.31 3.46 28.54
N LYS A 208 -10.30 4.17 28.00
CA LYS A 208 -10.54 5.61 28.21
C LYS A 208 -9.30 6.48 27.95
N CYS A 209 -8.43 6.17 26.99
CA CYS A 209 -7.21 6.99 26.77
C CYS A 209 -7.53 8.39 26.19
N GLY A 210 -8.59 8.52 25.38
CA GLY A 210 -9.04 9.77 24.76
C GLY A 210 -8.35 10.15 23.45
N ARG A 211 -7.45 9.31 22.92
CA ARG A 211 -6.79 9.55 21.61
C ARG A 211 -7.79 9.71 20.46
N CYS A 212 -8.88 8.93 20.48
CA CYS A 212 -9.95 9.02 19.48
C CYS A 212 -10.63 10.40 19.51
N HIS A 213 -10.99 10.90 20.70
CA HIS A 213 -11.54 12.24 20.85
C HIS A 213 -10.56 13.30 20.39
N ILE A 214 -9.31 13.32 20.91
CA ILE A 214 -8.31 14.33 20.53
C ILE A 214 -8.10 14.36 19.01
N ALA A 215 -7.96 13.19 18.37
CA ALA A 215 -7.80 13.14 16.92
C ALA A 215 -9.03 13.69 16.19
N CYS A 216 -10.25 13.38 16.67
CA CYS A 216 -11.48 13.86 16.05
C CYS A 216 -11.70 15.36 16.28
N GLU A 217 -11.45 15.82 17.50
CA GLU A 217 -11.69 17.18 18.00
C GLU A 217 -10.70 18.18 17.40
N ASP A 218 -9.39 17.91 17.50
CA ASP A 218 -8.38 18.90 17.17
C ASP A 218 -8.06 18.93 15.66
N THR A 219 -8.35 17.84 14.95
CA THR A 219 -7.84 17.64 13.57
C THR A 219 -8.87 17.13 12.56
N SER A 220 -10.14 16.93 12.95
CA SER A 220 -11.16 16.37 12.04
C SER A 220 -12.53 17.05 12.15
N HIS A 221 -13.48 16.46 12.88
CA HIS A 221 -14.91 16.73 12.74
C HIS A 221 -15.67 16.85 14.09
N GLN A 222 -14.97 16.89 15.23
CA GLN A 222 -15.58 17.10 16.56
C GLN A 222 -16.74 16.12 16.87
N ALA A 223 -16.62 14.88 16.37
CA ALA A 223 -17.71 13.90 16.34
C ALA A 223 -17.60 12.81 17.42
N ILE A 224 -16.79 13.02 18.44
CA ILE A 224 -16.61 12.07 19.55
C ILE A 224 -16.65 12.86 20.86
N THR A 225 -17.51 12.48 21.79
CA THR A 225 -17.59 13.12 23.12
C THR A 225 -16.33 12.85 23.95
N ASN A 226 -16.02 13.71 24.92
CA ASN A 226 -15.00 13.42 25.95
C ASN A 226 -15.59 13.14 27.34
N MET A 227 -16.84 13.52 27.54
CA MET A 227 -17.60 13.37 28.76
C MET A 227 -19.05 13.02 28.40
N VAL A 228 -19.63 12.05 29.10
CA VAL A 228 -21.05 11.69 29.03
C VAL A 228 -21.55 11.52 30.46
N ASP A 229 -22.65 12.18 30.81
CA ASP A 229 -23.24 12.16 32.17
C ASP A 229 -22.25 12.48 33.31
N GLY A 230 -21.29 13.38 33.05
CA GLY A 230 -20.27 13.78 34.02
C GLY A 230 -19.13 12.78 34.20
N GLU A 231 -19.12 11.68 33.44
CA GLU A 231 -18.05 10.70 33.42
C GLU A 231 -17.21 10.79 32.15
N ARG A 232 -15.92 10.49 32.28
CA ARG A 232 -15.01 10.41 31.12
C ARG A 232 -15.38 9.18 30.29
N ARG A 233 -16.02 9.44 29.15
CA ARG A 233 -16.60 8.45 28.25
C ARG A 233 -16.59 9.01 26.83
N PHE A 234 -16.31 8.14 25.88
CA PHE A 234 -16.11 8.50 24.47
C PHE A 234 -17.17 7.82 23.63
N GLU A 235 -18.10 8.60 23.11
CA GLU A 235 -19.19 8.14 22.26
C GLU A 235 -19.17 8.90 20.94
N VAL A 236 -19.50 8.19 19.85
CA VAL A 236 -19.56 8.79 18.52
C VAL A 236 -20.89 9.54 18.38
N ILE A 237 -20.79 10.79 17.95
CA ILE A 237 -21.93 11.65 17.64
C ILE A 237 -22.29 11.41 16.18
N ASP A 238 -23.33 10.63 15.93
CA ASP A 238 -23.71 10.18 14.57
C ASP A 238 -24.07 11.34 13.64
N GLU A 239 -24.59 12.42 14.22
CA GLU A 239 -24.93 13.67 13.56
C GLU A 239 -23.70 14.40 13.00
N GLU A 240 -22.51 14.18 13.57
CA GLU A 240 -21.27 14.85 13.14
C GLU A 240 -20.30 13.88 12.45
N CYS A 241 -20.38 12.57 12.73
CA CYS A 241 -19.43 11.59 12.25
C CYS A 241 -19.50 11.45 10.72
N VAL A 242 -18.42 11.78 10.02
CA VAL A 242 -18.30 11.61 8.55
C VAL A 242 -17.78 10.23 8.13
N GLY A 243 -17.36 9.41 9.09
CA GLY A 243 -16.79 8.09 8.80
C GLY A 243 -15.35 8.10 8.24
N CYS A 244 -14.52 9.09 8.59
CA CYS A 244 -13.15 9.23 8.07
C CYS A 244 -12.14 8.15 8.52
N ASN A 245 -12.52 7.30 9.48
CA ASN A 245 -11.71 6.20 10.03
C ASN A 245 -10.46 6.62 10.84
N LEU A 246 -10.22 7.91 11.07
CA LEU A 246 -9.03 8.37 11.82
C LEU A 246 -9.01 7.86 13.27
N CYS A 247 -10.15 7.86 13.95
CA CYS A 247 -10.28 7.40 15.34
C CYS A 247 -9.88 5.93 15.51
N VAL A 248 -10.21 5.08 14.54
CA VAL A 248 -9.81 3.68 14.49
C VAL A 248 -8.29 3.56 14.39
N ASN A 249 -7.67 4.31 13.47
CA ASN A 249 -6.23 4.25 13.23
C ASN A 249 -5.37 4.71 14.44
N VAL A 250 -5.89 5.61 15.27
CA VAL A 250 -5.16 6.12 16.44
C VAL A 250 -5.47 5.35 17.72
N CYS A 251 -6.47 4.47 17.72
CA CYS A 251 -6.82 3.69 18.90
C CYS A 251 -5.69 2.71 19.24
N PRO A 252 -5.16 2.69 20.48
CA PRO A 252 -4.12 1.75 20.87
C PRO A 252 -4.65 0.35 21.20
N VAL A 253 -5.97 0.18 21.30
CA VAL A 253 -6.60 -1.11 21.58
C VAL A 253 -7.15 -1.66 20.27
N GLU A 254 -6.60 -2.78 19.84
CA GLU A 254 -7.02 -3.46 18.60
C GLU A 254 -8.52 -3.74 18.64
N SER A 255 -9.21 -3.41 17.54
CA SER A 255 -10.66 -3.62 17.35
C SER A 255 -11.59 -2.92 18.36
N CYS A 256 -11.10 -2.06 19.25
CA CYS A 256 -11.95 -1.29 20.18
C CYS A 256 -12.85 -0.28 19.45
N ILE A 257 -12.40 0.23 18.30
CA ILE A 257 -13.20 1.09 17.43
C ILE A 257 -13.34 0.42 16.07
N THR A 258 -14.57 0.28 15.58
CA THR A 258 -14.89 -0.32 14.29
C THR A 258 -15.68 0.66 13.42
N MET A 259 -15.67 0.41 12.10
CA MET A 259 -16.52 1.14 11.15
C MET A 259 -17.72 0.28 10.79
N GLU A 260 -18.90 0.70 11.22
CA GLU A 260 -20.15 0.03 10.89
C GLU A 260 -20.80 0.67 9.67
N LYS A 261 -21.09 -0.15 8.66
CA LYS A 261 -21.83 0.28 7.48
C LYS A 261 -23.27 0.60 7.88
N LEU A 262 -23.77 1.77 7.47
CA LEU A 262 -25.20 2.05 7.53
C LEU A 262 -25.93 1.30 6.39
N PRO A 263 -26.94 0.48 6.70
CA PRO A 263 -27.79 -0.18 5.70
C PRO A 263 -28.43 0.81 4.72
N ALA A 264 -28.72 0.36 3.51
CA ALA A 264 -29.48 1.16 2.55
C ALA A 264 -30.91 1.39 3.07
N GLY A 265 -31.40 2.62 2.94
CA GLY A 265 -32.68 3.07 3.50
C GLY A 265 -32.61 3.60 4.93
N ASP A 266 -31.52 3.36 5.66
CA ASP A 266 -31.34 3.95 6.99
C ASP A 266 -31.01 5.44 6.88
N LEU A 267 -31.48 6.22 7.85
CA LEU A 267 -31.22 7.66 7.91
C LEU A 267 -29.76 7.93 8.33
N ASP A 268 -28.95 8.53 7.44
CA ASP A 268 -27.70 9.15 7.85
C ASP A 268 -28.00 10.48 8.56
N LYS A 269 -27.96 10.44 9.89
CA LYS A 269 -28.26 11.59 10.75
C LYS A 269 -27.44 12.84 10.43
N ARG A 270 -26.23 12.68 9.88
CA ARG A 270 -25.36 13.81 9.49
C ARG A 270 -25.89 14.56 8.29
N THR A 271 -26.38 13.85 7.28
CA THR A 271 -26.89 14.46 6.05
C THR A 271 -28.39 14.72 6.10
N GLY A 272 -29.11 14.08 7.03
CA GLY A 272 -30.57 14.10 7.08
C GLY A 272 -31.21 13.37 5.90
N LYS A 273 -30.47 12.48 5.22
CA LYS A 273 -30.91 11.73 4.05
C LYS A 273 -30.77 10.22 4.29
N ASP A 274 -31.64 9.46 3.65
CA ASP A 274 -31.54 8.00 3.66
C ASP A 274 -30.34 7.54 2.83
N VAL A 275 -29.64 6.51 3.29
CA VAL A 275 -28.51 5.91 2.58
C VAL A 275 -29.00 5.27 1.29
N SER A 276 -28.45 5.71 0.15
CA SER A 276 -28.84 5.19 -1.17
C SER A 276 -28.46 3.71 -1.31
N PRO A 277 -29.36 2.85 -1.84
CA PRO A 277 -29.03 1.49 -2.24
C PRO A 277 -28.17 1.44 -3.50
N ASP A 278 -28.19 2.50 -4.30
CA ASP A 278 -27.59 2.53 -5.62
C ASP A 278 -26.12 2.93 -5.55
N TYR A 279 -25.31 2.34 -6.44
CA TYR A 279 -23.92 2.74 -6.62
C TYR A 279 -23.85 4.15 -7.22
N GLY A 280 -23.08 5.02 -6.58
CA GLY A 280 -22.77 6.36 -7.09
C GLY A 280 -21.30 6.67 -6.86
N ASN A 281 -20.64 7.24 -7.86
CA ASN A 281 -19.21 7.53 -7.81
C ASN A 281 -18.94 8.99 -8.26
N TRP A 282 -17.67 9.40 -8.29
CA TRP A 282 -17.33 10.78 -8.62
C TRP A 282 -17.70 11.15 -10.08
N THR A 283 -17.63 10.22 -11.03
CA THR A 283 -17.92 10.52 -12.44
C THR A 283 -19.37 10.95 -12.67
N MET A 284 -20.29 10.50 -11.80
CA MET A 284 -21.71 10.85 -11.83
C MET A 284 -22.10 11.93 -10.80
N HIS A 285 -21.16 12.35 -9.94
CA HIS A 285 -21.46 13.18 -8.79
C HIS A 285 -21.87 14.61 -9.20
N PRO A 286 -22.87 15.23 -8.55
CA PRO A 286 -23.33 16.58 -8.93
C PRO A 286 -22.28 17.69 -8.89
N ASN A 287 -21.26 17.53 -8.05
CA ASN A 287 -20.16 18.48 -7.94
C ASN A 287 -19.01 18.22 -8.93
N ASN A 288 -19.09 17.18 -9.76
CA ASN A 288 -18.07 16.92 -10.76
C ASN A 288 -18.33 17.82 -12.00
N PRO A 289 -17.46 18.81 -12.28
CA PRO A 289 -17.65 19.72 -13.41
C PRO A 289 -17.55 19.02 -14.77
N MET A 290 -17.00 17.80 -14.81
CA MET A 290 -16.84 17.00 -16.02
C MET A 290 -17.99 16.00 -16.22
N ARG A 291 -19.00 15.96 -15.33
CA ARG A 291 -20.11 14.99 -15.39
C ARG A 291 -20.91 15.09 -16.71
N ASP A 292 -21.12 16.31 -17.20
CA ASP A 292 -21.95 16.58 -18.38
C ASP A 292 -21.16 16.50 -19.70
N ALA A 293 -19.84 16.25 -19.65
CA ALA A 293 -18.97 16.12 -20.83
C ALA A 293 -18.89 14.67 -21.36
N ALA A 294 -19.65 13.75 -20.77
CA ALA A 294 -19.67 12.33 -21.11
C ALA A 294 -20.94 11.87 -21.87
N GLU A 295 -21.79 12.81 -22.30
CA GLU A 295 -22.89 12.57 -23.26
C GLU A 295 -22.46 12.75 -24.71
#